data_AF-A0A2M7Z0I9-F1
#
_entry.id   AF-A0A2M7Z0I9-F1
#
_cell.length_a   1.000
_cell.length_b   1.000
_cell.length_c   1.000
_cell.angle_alpha   90.00
_cell.angle_beta   90.00
_cell.angle_gamma   90.00
#
_symmetry.space_group_name_H-M   'P 1'
#
loop_
_entity.id
_entity.type
_entity.pdbx_description
1 polymer ?
#
loop_
_entity_poly.entity_id
_entity_poly.type
_entity_poly.pdbx_seq_one_letter_code
_entity_poly.pdbx_strand_id
1 'polypeptide(L)'
;QVGITLDAPKKTLLVSRLGKRLRDLHLPSYQAYYDCVSGDGGEEELMKLLDLVSTNKTDFYREPVHFDFLRDQVLPEVQSAKTLRIWSSASSSGEEPYTIAMTLFDAIADINRWDIKILASDISTRV
;
A
#
# COMPACT_ATOMS: atom_id res chain seq x y z
N GLN A 1 13.29 -14.45 -0.94
CA GLN A 1 12.77 -14.35 -2.31
C GLN A 1 11.34 -13.83 -2.23
N VAL A 2 11.10 -12.60 -2.69
CA VAL A 2 9.78 -11.95 -2.66
C VAL A 2 9.07 -12.37 -3.94
N GLY A 3 7.98 -13.12 -3.87
CA GLY A 3 7.31 -13.81 -5.00
C GLY A 3 6.62 -12.89 -6.02
N ILE A 4 7.34 -11.92 -6.58
CA ILE A 4 6.83 -10.92 -7.51
C ILE A 4 6.96 -11.45 -8.94
N THR A 5 5.82 -11.73 -9.59
CA THR A 5 5.77 -12.09 -11.01
C THR A 5 5.62 -10.82 -11.86
N LEU A 6 6.60 -10.59 -12.75
CA LEU A 6 6.67 -9.43 -13.63
C LEU A 6 6.17 -9.77 -15.04
N ASP A 7 4.91 -9.45 -15.31
CA ASP A 7 4.32 -9.57 -16.66
C ASP A 7 4.88 -8.48 -17.61
N ALA A 8 4.80 -8.69 -18.93
CA ALA A 8 5.36 -7.76 -19.93
C ALA A 8 5.01 -6.26 -19.74
N PRO A 9 3.77 -5.88 -19.35
CA PRO A 9 3.43 -4.48 -19.07
C PRO A 9 4.14 -3.92 -17.83
N LYS A 10 4.31 -4.75 -16.79
CA LYS A 10 5.01 -4.38 -15.54
C LYS A 10 6.51 -4.19 -15.79
N LYS A 11 7.09 -4.93 -16.73
CA LYS A 11 8.49 -4.78 -17.14
C LYS A 11 8.77 -3.40 -17.76
N THR A 12 7.89 -2.88 -18.59
CA THR A 12 8.04 -1.52 -19.17
C THR A 12 7.98 -0.43 -18.09
N LEU A 13 7.04 -0.57 -17.15
CA LEU A 13 6.93 0.32 -15.98
C LEU A 13 8.20 0.30 -15.12
N LEU A 14 8.72 -0.90 -14.86
CA LEU A 14 9.96 -1.10 -14.12
C LEU A 14 11.15 -0.42 -14.82
N VAL A 15 11.31 -0.62 -16.13
CA VAL A 15 12.38 -0.01 -16.94
C VAL A 15 12.32 1.52 -16.87
N SER A 16 11.12 2.11 -16.95
CA SER A 16 10.95 3.56 -16.81
C SER A 16 11.37 4.07 -15.43
N ARG A 17 10.95 3.37 -14.36
CA ARG A 17 11.25 3.74 -12.97
C ARG A 17 12.74 3.59 -12.65
N LEU A 18 13.33 2.46 -13.03
CA LEU A 18 14.76 2.21 -12.89
C LEU A 18 15.58 3.21 -13.70
N GLY A 19 15.16 3.55 -14.92
CA GLY A 19 15.84 4.54 -15.75
C GLY A 19 15.97 5.91 -15.06
N LYS A 20 14.99 6.32 -14.25
CA LYS A 20 15.10 7.51 -13.39
C LYS A 20 16.16 7.32 -12.31
N ARG A 21 16.14 6.18 -11.60
CA ARG A 21 17.10 5.87 -10.53
C ARG A 21 18.55 5.81 -11.02
N LEU A 22 18.79 5.24 -12.20
CA LEU A 22 20.11 5.22 -12.84
C LEU A 22 20.66 6.64 -13.06
N ARG A 23 19.81 7.58 -13.47
CA ARG A 23 20.20 8.99 -13.63
C ARG A 23 20.51 9.66 -12.30
N ASP A 24 19.69 9.42 -11.28
CA ASP A 24 19.91 9.98 -9.94
C ASP A 24 21.26 9.51 -9.35
N LEU A 25 21.63 8.25 -9.60
CA LEU A 25 22.89 7.64 -9.15
C LEU A 25 24.06 7.83 -10.14
N HIS A 26 23.83 8.51 -11.27
CA HIS A 26 24.82 8.71 -12.34
C HIS A 26 25.44 7.40 -12.86
N LEU A 27 24.66 6.32 -12.88
CA LEU A 27 25.11 5.00 -13.31
C LEU A 27 24.94 4.82 -14.82
N PRO A 28 25.93 4.21 -15.51
CA PRO A 28 25.93 4.12 -16.97
C PRO A 28 25.06 2.99 -17.52
N SER A 29 24.66 2.02 -16.68
CA SER A 29 23.91 0.84 -17.14
C SER A 29 23.11 0.17 -16.02
N TYR A 30 22.13 -0.63 -16.41
CA TYR A 30 21.37 -1.47 -15.48
C TYR A 30 22.23 -2.53 -14.81
N GLN A 31 23.29 -2.99 -15.49
CA GLN A 31 24.25 -3.92 -14.90
C GLN A 31 25.03 -3.24 -13.76
N ALA A 32 25.49 -2.01 -13.95
CA ALA A 32 26.16 -1.24 -12.90
C ALA A 32 25.23 -0.99 -11.69
N TYR A 33 23.93 -0.83 -11.93
CA TYR A 33 22.94 -0.75 -10.87
C TYR A 33 22.74 -2.07 -10.13
N TYR A 34 22.67 -3.19 -10.86
CA TYR A 34 22.61 -4.53 -10.24
C TYR A 34 23.82 -4.82 -9.36
N ASP A 35 25.02 -4.48 -9.83
CA ASP A 35 26.26 -4.67 -9.08
C ASP A 35 26.30 -3.78 -7.82
N CYS A 36 25.77 -2.56 -7.90
CA CYS A 36 25.60 -1.65 -6.76
C CYS A 36 24.63 -2.20 -5.70
N VAL A 37 23.50 -2.78 -6.13
CA VAL A 37 22.49 -3.35 -5.23
C VAL A 37 22.96 -4.67 -4.61
N SER A 38 23.74 -5.47 -5.35
CA SER A 38 24.17 -6.81 -4.93
C SER A 38 25.52 -6.81 -4.20
N GLY A 39 26.22 -5.68 -4.16
CA GLY A 39 27.51 -5.51 -3.50
C GLY A 39 27.41 -5.18 -2.00
N ASP A 40 28.57 -5.15 -1.33
CA ASP A 40 28.65 -4.79 0.09
C ASP A 40 28.16 -3.35 0.32
N GLY A 41 27.20 -3.19 1.23
CA GLY A 41 26.52 -1.91 1.51
C GLY A 41 25.32 -1.60 0.60
N GLY A 42 24.94 -2.52 -0.30
CA GLY A 42 23.81 -2.36 -1.21
C GLY A 42 22.42 -2.49 -0.59
N GLU A 43 22.31 -2.83 0.70
CA GLU A 43 21.02 -3.09 1.37
C GLU A 43 20.03 -1.92 1.28
N GLU A 44 20.51 -0.68 1.44
CA GLU A 44 19.66 0.51 1.34
C GLU A 44 19.11 0.70 -0.09
N GLU A 45 19.92 0.38 -1.11
CA GLU A 45 19.52 0.50 -2.50
C GLU A 45 18.67 -0.69 -2.95
N LEU A 46 18.85 -1.86 -2.35
CA LEU A 46 17.96 -3.00 -2.49
C LEU A 46 16.53 -2.66 -2.00
N MET A 47 16.42 -1.96 -0.86
CA MET A 47 15.10 -1.52 -0.36
C MET A 47 14.43 -0.55 -1.35
N LYS A 48 15.18 0.41 -1.90
CA LYS A 48 14.67 1.35 -2.91
C LYS A 48 14.28 0.64 -4.22
N LEU A 49 15.03 -0.38 -4.62
CA LEU A 49 14.66 -1.23 -5.75
C LEU A 49 13.32 -1.93 -5.51
N LEU A 50 13.15 -2.53 -4.34
CA LEU A 50 11.89 -3.19 -3.97
C LEU A 50 10.71 -2.20 -3.98
N ASP A 51 10.91 -0.97 -3.49
CA ASP A 51 9.91 0.11 -3.54
C ASP A 51 9.57 0.56 -4.98
N LEU A 52 10.56 0.59 -5.88
CA LEU A 52 10.33 0.93 -7.28
C LEU A 52 9.57 -0.18 -8.02
N VAL A 53 9.79 -1.43 -7.63
CA VAL A 53 9.11 -2.61 -8.19
C VAL A 53 7.68 -2.69 -7.65
N SER A 54 7.47 -2.38 -6.37
CA SER A 54 6.13 -2.30 -5.80
C SER A 54 5.40 -1.08 -6.38
N THR A 55 4.12 -1.25 -6.69
CA THR A 55 3.28 -0.12 -7.09
C THR A 55 2.61 0.40 -5.83
N ASN A 56 3.38 1.12 -4.99
CA ASN A 56 2.87 1.82 -3.82
C ASN A 56 2.09 3.06 -4.28
N LYS A 57 0.92 2.84 -4.91
CA LYS A 57 -0.06 3.91 -5.14
C LYS A 57 -1.24 3.66 -4.22
N THR A 58 -1.20 4.29 -3.06
CA THR A 58 -2.34 4.43 -2.17
C THR A 58 -2.84 5.86 -2.29
N ASP A 59 -4.05 6.01 -2.80
CA ASP A 59 -4.78 7.27 -2.80
C ASP A 59 -5.92 7.10 -1.78
N PHE A 60 -6.31 8.17 -1.10
CA PHE A 60 -7.56 8.17 -0.35
C PHE A 60 -8.72 7.80 -1.27
N TYR A 61 -9.65 6.98 -0.75
CA TYR A 61 -10.80 6.49 -1.54
C TYR A 61 -10.42 5.75 -2.83
N ARG A 62 -9.27 5.08 -2.87
CA ARG A 62 -8.97 4.14 -3.96
C ARG A 62 -10.07 3.07 -4.04
N GLU A 63 -10.65 2.92 -5.23
CA GLU A 63 -11.79 2.00 -5.47
C GLU A 63 -12.99 2.31 -4.55
N PRO A 64 -13.63 3.49 -4.73
CA PRO A 64 -14.60 4.02 -3.77
C PRO A 64 -15.81 3.12 -3.50
N VAL A 65 -16.15 2.27 -4.48
CA VAL A 65 -17.22 1.27 -4.40
C VAL A 65 -17.11 0.33 -3.20
N HIS A 66 -15.89 0.07 -2.70
CA HIS A 66 -15.70 -0.75 -1.50
C HIS A 66 -16.15 -0.02 -0.23
N PHE A 67 -15.92 1.29 -0.14
CA PHE A 67 -16.35 2.10 1.00
C PHE A 67 -17.85 2.36 0.97
N ASP A 68 -18.44 2.51 -0.23
CA ASP A 68 -19.90 2.51 -0.39
C ASP A 68 -20.51 1.20 0.09
N PHE A 69 -19.94 0.06 -0.28
CA PHE A 69 -20.39 -1.25 0.19
C PHE A 69 -20.26 -1.41 1.71
N LEU A 70 -19.15 -0.96 2.30
CA LEU A 70 -18.95 -0.95 3.75
C LEU A 70 -20.05 -0.15 4.46
N ARG A 71 -20.40 1.03 3.94
CA ARG A 71 -21.44 1.89 4.50
C ARG A 71 -22.84 1.30 4.31
N ASP A 72 -23.17 0.87 3.10
CA ASP A 72 -24.56 0.60 2.70
C ASP A 72 -24.99 -0.84 2.97
N GLN A 73 -24.04 -1.78 3.05
CA GLN A 73 -24.33 -3.21 3.19
C GLN A 73 -23.80 -3.77 4.50
N VAL A 74 -22.51 -3.55 4.81
CA VAL A 74 -21.88 -4.16 5.99
C VAL A 74 -22.33 -3.49 7.28
N LEU A 75 -22.31 -2.16 7.35
CA LEU A 75 -22.63 -1.43 8.58
C LEU A 75 -24.06 -1.72 9.12
N PRO A 76 -25.12 -1.78 8.28
CA PRO A 76 -26.45 -2.15 8.73
C PRO A 76 -26.54 -3.55 9.35
N GLU A 77 -25.78 -4.52 8.86
CA GLU A 77 -25.80 -5.90 9.37
C GLU A 77 -25.23 -6.01 10.79
N VAL A 78 -24.25 -5.16 11.13
CA VAL A 78 -23.58 -5.18 12.44
C VAL A 78 -24.13 -4.14 13.42
N GLN A 79 -25.15 -3.38 13.02
CA GLN A 79 -25.79 -2.29 13.79
C GLN A 79 -26.27 -2.72 15.18
N SER A 80 -26.74 -3.96 15.31
CA SER A 80 -27.27 -4.51 16.56
C SER A 80 -26.16 -4.79 17.58
N ALA A 81 -25.04 -5.35 17.13
CA ALA A 81 -23.87 -5.67 17.95
C ALA A 81 -22.98 -4.46 18.23
N LYS A 82 -23.03 -3.43 17.36
CA LYS A 82 -22.20 -2.20 17.43
C LYS A 82 -20.71 -2.49 17.61
N THR A 83 -20.26 -3.61 17.08
CA THR A 83 -18.88 -4.07 17.19
C THR A 83 -18.36 -4.40 15.81
N LEU A 84 -17.22 -3.82 15.44
CA LEU A 84 -16.63 -4.01 14.12
C LEU A 84 -15.11 -4.17 14.23
N ARG A 85 -14.57 -5.14 13.50
CA ARG A 85 -13.14 -5.43 13.40
C ARG A 85 -12.78 -5.50 11.93
N ILE A 86 -11.85 -4.65 11.52
CA ILE A 86 -11.42 -4.55 10.11
C ILE A 86 -9.92 -4.76 10.07
N TRP A 87 -9.46 -5.48 9.05
CA TRP A 87 -8.04 -5.63 8.75
C TRP A 87 -7.76 -5.07 7.36
N SER A 88 -7.00 -3.98 7.29
CA SER A 88 -6.37 -3.49 6.07
C SER A 88 -5.01 -4.18 5.92
N SER A 89 -4.96 -5.19 5.06
CA SER A 89 -3.76 -5.96 4.76
C SER A 89 -3.05 -5.35 3.54
N ALA A 90 -1.79 -4.96 3.71
CA ALA A 90 -1.00 -4.12 2.78
C ALA A 90 -1.45 -2.64 2.78
N SER A 91 -1.48 -2.03 3.96
CA SER A 91 -1.96 -0.65 4.17
C SER A 91 -1.07 0.45 3.58
N SER A 92 0.13 0.13 3.08
CA SER A 92 1.14 1.07 2.57
C SER A 92 1.35 2.27 3.53
N SER A 93 1.26 3.51 3.03
CA SER A 93 1.35 4.75 3.83
C SER A 93 0.09 5.07 4.65
N GLY A 94 -0.97 4.25 4.59
CA GLY A 94 -2.10 4.29 5.51
C GLY A 94 -3.38 4.96 5.00
N GLU A 95 -3.43 5.41 3.74
CA GLU A 95 -4.61 6.08 3.19
C GLU A 95 -5.87 5.20 3.25
N GLU A 96 -5.73 3.89 3.03
CA GLU A 96 -6.85 2.94 3.11
C GLU A 96 -7.45 2.83 4.53
N PRO A 97 -6.70 2.47 5.59
CA PRO A 97 -7.27 2.39 6.95
C PRO A 97 -7.84 3.72 7.42
N TYR A 98 -7.27 4.86 7.01
CA TYR A 98 -7.87 6.17 7.27
C TYR A 98 -9.14 6.42 6.47
N THR A 99 -9.20 6.01 5.21
CA THR A 99 -10.43 6.08 4.40
C THR A 99 -11.55 5.26 5.03
N ILE A 100 -11.24 4.05 5.52
CA ILE A 100 -12.17 3.20 6.26
C ILE A 100 -12.68 3.94 7.51
N ALA A 101 -11.76 4.52 8.30
CA ALA A 101 -12.13 5.25 9.51
C ALA A 101 -13.04 6.45 9.21
N MET A 102 -12.70 7.26 8.20
CA MET A 102 -13.51 8.41 7.77
C MET A 102 -14.90 7.97 7.31
N THR A 103 -14.98 6.93 6.48
CA THR A 103 -16.25 6.38 5.99
C THR A 103 -17.15 5.95 7.15
N LEU A 104 -16.61 5.26 8.15
CA LEU A 104 -17.36 4.83 9.33
C LEU A 104 -17.78 6.01 10.22
N PHE A 105 -16.88 6.98 10.40
CA PHE A 105 -17.16 8.18 11.19
C PHE A 105 -18.30 9.00 10.59
N ASP A 106 -18.32 9.17 9.26
CA ASP A 106 -19.37 9.90 8.55
C ASP A 106 -20.70 9.13 8.54
N ALA A 107 -20.66 7.80 8.50
CA ALA A 107 -21.86 6.96 8.42
C ALA A 107 -22.53 6.71 9.79
N ILE A 108 -21.78 6.77 10.89
CA ILE A 108 -22.28 6.41 12.22
C ILE A 108 -22.61 7.66 13.04
N ALA A 109 -23.89 7.89 13.30
CA ALA A 109 -24.36 9.08 14.02
C ALA A 109 -23.82 9.23 15.46
N ASP A 110 -23.56 8.12 16.18
CA ASP A 110 -22.99 8.13 17.53
C ASP A 110 -21.91 7.05 17.65
N ILE A 111 -20.72 7.39 17.17
CA ILE A 111 -19.58 6.46 17.09
C ILE A 111 -19.05 6.04 18.46
N ASN A 112 -19.29 6.82 19.51
CA ASN A 112 -18.86 6.49 20.89
C ASN A 112 -19.59 5.27 21.45
N ARG A 113 -20.73 4.89 20.88
CA ARG A 113 -21.48 3.68 21.25
C ARG A 113 -21.00 2.43 20.52
N TRP A 114 -20.00 2.55 19.67
CA TRP A 114 -19.43 1.46 18.91
C TRP A 114 -18.07 1.05 19.43
N ASP A 115 -17.81 -0.24 19.39
CA ASP A 115 -16.47 -0.79 19.56
C ASP A 115 -15.89 -1.12 18.18
N ILE A 116 -15.11 -0.20 17.61
CA ILE A 116 -14.50 -0.34 16.29
C ILE A 116 -12.98 -0.42 16.44
N LYS A 117 -12.36 -1.40 15.78
CA LYS A 117 -10.89 -1.49 15.65
C LYS A 117 -10.51 -1.79 14.21
N ILE A 118 -9.55 -1.02 13.71
CA ILE A 118 -8.94 -1.19 12.39
C ILE A 118 -7.49 -1.60 12.61
N LEU A 119 -7.16 -2.84 12.25
CA LEU A 119 -5.78 -3.31 12.16
C LEU A 119 -5.25 -2.97 10.78
N ALA A 120 -4.14 -2.25 10.71
CA ALA A 120 -3.45 -1.96 9.46
C ALA A 120 -2.06 -2.60 9.53
N SER A 121 -1.71 -3.40 8.52
CA SER A 121 -0.41 -4.07 8.46
C SER A 121 0.16 -3.99 7.06
N ASP A 122 1.43 -3.65 6.93
CA ASP A 122 2.18 -3.72 5.67
C ASP A 122 3.51 -4.47 5.87
N ILE A 123 4.05 -5.01 4.79
CA ILE A 123 5.39 -5.61 4.77
C ILE A 123 6.49 -4.54 4.69
N SER A 124 6.17 -3.39 4.10
CA SER A 124 7.03 -2.21 4.08
C SER A 124 7.09 -1.58 5.46
N THR A 125 8.31 -1.28 5.93
CA THR A 125 8.56 -0.58 7.19
C THR A 125 8.62 0.94 7.02
N ARG A 126 8.48 1.46 5.80
CA ARG A 126 8.38 2.90 5.51
C ARG A 126 6.92 3.32 5.36
N VAL A 127 6.59 4.44 6.01
CA VAL A 127 5.37 5.24 5.80
C VAL A 127 5.74 6.44 4.95
#